data_AF-A0A1Y5E4X9-F1
#
_entry.id   AF-A0A1Y5E4X9-F1
#
_cell.length_a   1.000
_cell.length_b   1.000
_cell.length_c   1.000
_cell.angle_alpha   90.00
_cell.angle_beta   90.00
_cell.angle_gamma   90.00
#
_symmetry.space_group_name_H-M   'P 1'
#
loop_
_entity.id
_entity.type
_entity.pdbx_description
1 polymer ?
#
loop_
_entity_poly.entity_id
_entity_poly.type
_entity_poly.pdbx_seq_one_letter_code
_entity_poly.pdbx_strand_id
1 'polypeptide(L)'
;SLQIKRETLIDIPLSEWQGEKLEAYLNLNIEVISDQGKVIGTGKALDALQHQFADQVDASFAKFGTKAHEEKGLTRWPEQDVPEQQTLTQAGIKVTAFPALVSHGETVSVKMFDDRATALETHRKGVIALLRISLSKEMKYLQKNLPKVRESLLIFAPIGKKELLLDDLLNAVLDKVFLDGQDLPRTKEEFEQTLLKNKPQLVSLANEMAIQLHQVLSSYQKVAKQMKGSIPLPWTRVYGDLKQQLGQLIYPGFIGDTPLFWFGQLPRYFKGIEVRLDRFQNHLNKENALVTQCEQLWKNYAQQKKAHDDKNVYDPELLKYRWLMEEYRVSIFAQNVGTLEPVSEKRLQKQWQLIKKIV
;
A
#
# COMPACT_ATOMS: atom_id res chain seq x y z
N SER A 1 17.93 20.56 -18.60
CA SER A 1 19.37 20.45 -18.93
C SER A 1 19.64 20.19 -20.42
N LEU A 2 18.84 19.39 -21.13
CA LEU A 2 19.10 19.03 -22.54
C LEU A 2 19.21 20.22 -23.52
N GLN A 3 18.36 21.24 -23.38
CA GLN A 3 18.41 22.43 -24.24
C GLN A 3 19.69 23.25 -24.05
N ILE A 4 20.11 23.49 -22.80
CA ILE A 4 21.36 24.20 -22.48
C ILE A 4 22.57 23.43 -22.99
N LYS A 5 22.60 22.10 -22.81
CA LYS A 5 23.66 21.26 -23.35
C LYS A 5 23.74 21.34 -24.88
N ARG A 6 22.60 21.39 -25.55
CA ARG A 6 22.52 21.52 -27.01
C ARG A 6 23.05 22.88 -27.50
N GLU A 7 22.80 23.96 -26.76
CA GLU A 7 23.18 25.32 -27.17
C GLU A 7 24.58 25.74 -26.71
N THR A 8 25.06 25.21 -25.60
CA THR A 8 26.30 25.67 -24.94
C THR A 8 27.37 24.59 -24.81
N LEU A 9 27.03 23.32 -25.09
CA LEU A 9 27.85 22.13 -24.82
C LEU A 9 28.20 21.91 -23.35
N ILE A 10 27.64 22.72 -22.44
CA ILE A 10 27.83 22.58 -21.00
C ILE A 10 26.75 21.63 -20.46
N ASP A 11 27.19 20.57 -19.79
CA ASP A 11 26.29 19.65 -19.09
C ASP A 11 26.15 20.08 -17.63
N ILE A 12 24.92 20.45 -17.23
CA ILE A 12 24.61 20.90 -15.87
C ILE A 12 23.87 19.77 -15.15
N PRO A 13 24.48 19.12 -14.15
CA PRO A 13 23.85 18.06 -13.36
C PRO A 13 22.57 18.56 -12.69
N LEU A 14 21.53 17.71 -12.59
CA LEU A 14 20.26 18.07 -11.94
C LEU A 14 20.44 18.60 -10.51
N SER A 15 21.45 18.12 -9.78
CA SER A 15 21.79 18.59 -8.43
C SER A 15 22.25 20.05 -8.35
N GLU A 16 22.69 20.65 -9.45
CA GLU A 16 23.06 22.07 -9.50
C GLU A 16 21.87 23.00 -9.74
N TRP A 17 20.70 22.45 -10.09
CA TRP A 17 19.47 23.21 -10.27
C TRP A 17 18.83 23.53 -8.92
N GLN A 18 19.25 24.64 -8.31
CA GLN A 18 18.76 25.11 -7.02
C GLN A 18 17.50 25.97 -7.21
N GLY A 19 16.36 25.33 -7.51
CA GLY A 19 15.09 26.02 -7.77
C GLY A 19 14.63 26.97 -6.65
N GLU A 20 15.02 26.70 -5.40
CA GLU A 20 14.75 27.56 -4.24
C GLU A 20 15.45 28.92 -4.31
N LYS A 21 16.47 29.09 -5.16
CA LYS A 21 17.18 30.36 -5.37
C LYS A 21 16.64 31.19 -6.53
N LEU A 22 15.61 30.71 -7.24
CA LEU A 22 14.99 31.49 -8.31
C LEU A 22 14.26 32.69 -7.72
N GLU A 23 14.55 33.87 -8.27
CA GLU A 23 13.80 35.09 -7.94
C GLU A 23 12.33 34.89 -8.28
N ALA A 24 11.44 35.49 -7.48
CA ALA A 24 10.02 35.15 -7.53
C ALA A 24 9.36 35.38 -8.90
N TYR A 25 9.91 36.24 -9.76
CA TYR A 25 9.40 36.49 -11.12
C TYR A 25 9.84 35.46 -12.16
N LEU A 26 10.80 34.59 -11.84
CA LEU A 26 11.24 33.48 -12.70
C LEU A 26 10.48 32.18 -12.41
N ASN A 27 9.67 32.17 -11.36
CA ASN A 27 8.77 31.06 -11.06
C ASN A 27 7.55 31.10 -11.97
N LEU A 28 7.14 29.93 -12.46
CA LEU A 28 5.93 29.77 -13.24
C LEU A 28 4.72 30.26 -12.45
N ASN A 29 3.88 31.08 -13.10
CA ASN A 29 2.55 31.37 -12.58
C ASN A 29 1.59 30.32 -13.10
N ILE A 30 0.87 29.67 -12.20
CA ILE A 30 -0.07 28.59 -12.51
C ILE A 30 -1.47 29.18 -12.36
N GLU A 31 -2.29 28.99 -13.39
CA GLU A 31 -3.70 29.35 -13.37
C GLU A 31 -4.55 28.09 -13.37
N VAL A 32 -5.52 28.04 -12.47
CA VAL A 32 -6.55 27.01 -12.40
C VAL A 32 -7.78 27.53 -13.13
N ILE A 33 -8.20 26.82 -14.16
CA ILE A 33 -9.28 27.21 -15.06
C ILE A 33 -10.49 26.29 -14.84
N SER A 34 -11.69 26.85 -14.67
CA SER A 34 -12.93 26.10 -14.52
C SER A 34 -13.45 25.53 -15.84
N ASP A 35 -14.44 24.63 -15.78
CA ASP A 35 -15.25 24.11 -16.91
C ASP A 35 -15.80 25.19 -17.85
N GLN A 36 -16.09 26.38 -17.35
CA GLN A 36 -16.53 27.55 -18.12
C GLN A 36 -15.39 28.38 -18.75
N GLY A 37 -14.13 27.93 -18.66
CA GLY A 37 -12.96 28.66 -19.17
C GLY A 37 -12.53 29.86 -18.33
N LYS A 38 -13.03 29.99 -17.09
CA LYS A 38 -12.71 31.12 -16.20
C LYS A 38 -11.55 30.74 -15.26
N VAL A 39 -10.61 31.65 -15.06
CA VAL A 39 -9.58 31.51 -14.02
C VAL A 39 -10.25 31.58 -12.64
N ILE A 40 -10.18 30.48 -11.89
CA ILE A 40 -10.73 30.35 -10.54
C ILE A 40 -9.67 30.39 -9.44
N GLY A 41 -8.39 30.22 -9.81
CA GLY A 41 -7.26 30.36 -8.91
C GLY A 41 -5.97 30.68 -9.65
N THR A 42 -5.07 31.40 -9.00
CA THR A 42 -3.75 31.73 -9.54
C THR A 42 -2.70 31.62 -8.45
N GLY A 43 -1.52 31.10 -8.75
CA GLY A 43 -0.46 31.00 -7.75
C GLY A 43 0.84 30.44 -8.30
N LYS A 44 1.90 30.58 -7.52
CA LYS A 44 3.23 30.07 -7.85
C LYS A 44 3.55 28.72 -7.20
N ALA A 45 2.75 28.34 -6.21
CA ALA A 45 2.89 27.11 -5.44
C ALA A 45 1.81 26.12 -5.90
N LEU A 46 2.20 25.13 -6.68
CA LEU A 46 1.27 24.13 -7.23
C LEU A 46 0.57 23.35 -6.12
N ASP A 47 1.30 22.99 -5.07
CA ASP A 47 0.78 22.27 -3.90
C ASP A 47 -0.32 23.08 -3.18
N ALA A 48 -0.11 24.38 -3.00
CA ALA A 48 -1.11 25.26 -2.40
C ALA A 48 -2.38 25.37 -3.26
N LEU A 49 -2.23 25.46 -4.58
CA LEU A 49 -3.36 25.47 -5.51
C LEU A 49 -4.10 24.11 -5.51
N GLN A 50 -3.38 22.99 -5.55
CA GLN A 50 -3.97 21.66 -5.46
C GLN A 50 -4.74 21.49 -4.16
N HIS A 51 -4.20 21.95 -3.04
CA HIS A 51 -4.91 21.96 -1.75
C HIS A 51 -6.18 22.82 -1.78
N GLN A 52 -6.11 24.02 -2.38
CA GLN A 52 -7.25 24.93 -2.44
C GLN A 52 -8.42 24.38 -3.27
N PHE A 53 -8.13 23.63 -4.34
CA PHE A 53 -9.15 23.17 -5.29
C PHE A 53 -9.42 21.65 -5.22
N ALA A 54 -8.84 20.91 -4.28
CA ALA A 54 -8.98 19.45 -4.17
C ALA A 54 -10.45 18.97 -4.21
N ASP A 55 -11.32 19.55 -3.37
CA ASP A 55 -12.73 19.14 -3.29
C ASP A 55 -13.52 19.46 -4.58
N GLN A 56 -13.06 20.44 -5.37
CA GLN A 56 -13.69 20.78 -6.64
C GLN A 56 -13.33 19.80 -7.76
N VAL A 57 -12.19 19.10 -7.65
CA VAL A 57 -11.78 18.06 -8.60
C VAL A 57 -12.72 16.87 -8.52
N ASP A 58 -12.99 16.33 -7.33
CA ASP A 58 -13.91 15.20 -7.13
C ASP A 58 -15.32 15.49 -7.68
N ALA A 59 -15.85 16.66 -7.33
CA ALA A 59 -17.18 17.09 -7.77
C ALA A 59 -17.25 17.35 -9.28
N SER A 60 -16.14 17.80 -9.89
CA SER A 60 -16.05 18.00 -11.33
C SER A 60 -15.89 16.68 -12.06
N PHE A 61 -15.05 15.76 -11.57
CA PHE A 61 -14.83 14.43 -12.13
C PHE A 61 -16.14 13.63 -12.26
N ALA A 62 -17.00 13.70 -11.24
CA ALA A 62 -18.33 13.10 -11.28
C ALA A 62 -19.26 13.69 -12.36
N LYS A 63 -19.05 14.96 -12.77
CA LYS A 63 -19.84 15.65 -13.81
C LYS A 63 -19.37 15.33 -15.24
N PHE A 64 -18.16 14.79 -15.43
CA PHE A 64 -17.63 14.34 -16.73
C PHE A 64 -18.32 13.09 -17.30
N GLY A 65 -19.45 12.65 -16.72
CA GLY A 65 -20.27 11.58 -17.29
C GLY A 65 -19.63 10.20 -17.19
N THR A 66 -18.72 10.00 -16.23
CA THR A 66 -18.01 8.73 -16.00
C THR A 66 -18.95 7.52 -15.89
N LYS A 67 -20.18 7.73 -15.38
CA LYS A 67 -21.24 6.70 -15.29
C LYS A 67 -21.57 6.01 -16.62
N ALA A 68 -21.48 6.70 -17.76
CA ALA A 68 -21.73 6.10 -19.06
C ALA A 68 -20.65 5.07 -19.45
N HIS A 69 -19.49 5.12 -18.80
CA HIS A 69 -18.36 4.22 -18.99
C HIS A 69 -18.21 3.20 -17.85
N GLU A 70 -19.15 3.18 -16.89
CA GLU A 70 -19.16 2.21 -15.79
C GLU A 70 -20.01 0.99 -16.16
N GLU A 71 -19.38 -0.18 -16.21
CA GLU A 71 -20.07 -1.47 -16.28
C GLU A 71 -20.15 -2.11 -14.88
N LYS A 72 -21.25 -2.79 -14.54
CA LYS A 72 -21.48 -3.36 -13.19
C LYS A 72 -21.92 -4.82 -13.25
N GLY A 73 -21.69 -5.55 -12.15
CA GLY A 73 -22.16 -6.92 -11.99
C GLY A 73 -21.42 -7.93 -12.88
N LEU A 74 -20.19 -7.60 -13.28
CA LEU A 74 -19.40 -8.42 -14.19
C LEU A 74 -18.84 -9.65 -13.45
N THR A 75 -18.90 -10.80 -14.09
CA THR A 75 -18.31 -12.07 -13.63
C THR A 75 -17.23 -12.60 -14.59
N ARG A 76 -16.98 -11.87 -15.67
CA ARG A 76 -15.97 -12.09 -16.69
C ARG A 76 -15.32 -10.74 -17.03
N TRP A 77 -14.23 -10.76 -17.79
CA TRP A 77 -13.65 -9.53 -18.33
C TRP A 77 -14.73 -8.69 -19.05
N PRO A 78 -14.77 -7.35 -18.88
CA PRO A 78 -15.71 -6.49 -19.60
C PRO A 78 -15.60 -6.67 -21.12
N GLU A 79 -16.67 -6.37 -21.85
CA GLU A 79 -16.65 -6.48 -23.31
C GLU A 79 -15.76 -5.40 -23.95
N GLN A 80 -15.69 -4.23 -23.30
CA GLN A 80 -14.72 -3.20 -23.61
C GLN A 80 -13.48 -3.39 -22.75
N ASP A 81 -12.29 -3.24 -23.34
CA ASP A 81 -11.04 -3.27 -22.60
C ASP A 81 -10.95 -2.14 -21.57
N VAL A 82 -10.08 -2.33 -20.58
CA VAL A 82 -9.88 -1.39 -19.48
C VAL A 82 -8.52 -0.71 -19.68
N PRO A 83 -8.40 0.35 -20.51
CA PRO A 83 -7.11 0.93 -20.83
C PRO A 83 -6.44 1.55 -19.60
N GLU A 84 -5.12 1.75 -19.66
CA GLU A 84 -4.38 2.38 -18.55
C GLU A 84 -4.90 3.78 -18.22
N GLN A 85 -5.28 4.53 -19.24
CA GLN A 85 -5.82 5.88 -19.11
C GLN A 85 -6.74 6.19 -20.30
N GLN A 86 -7.69 7.10 -20.07
CA GLN A 86 -8.59 7.60 -21.09
C GLN A 86 -8.69 9.12 -20.95
N THR A 87 -8.73 9.83 -22.08
CA THR A 87 -9.01 11.27 -22.07
C THR A 87 -10.51 11.49 -22.23
N LEU A 88 -11.13 12.10 -21.23
CA LEU A 88 -12.51 12.56 -21.27
C LEU A 88 -12.52 14.02 -21.71
N THR A 89 -13.47 14.39 -22.58
CA THR A 89 -13.65 15.79 -23.02
C THR A 89 -15.06 16.24 -22.72
N GLN A 90 -15.23 17.30 -21.93
CA GLN A 90 -16.51 17.94 -21.70
C GLN A 90 -16.33 19.46 -21.70
N ALA A 91 -17.21 20.18 -22.40
CA ALA A 91 -17.15 21.65 -22.54
C ALA A 91 -15.78 22.20 -23.01
N GLY A 92 -15.03 21.42 -23.80
CA GLY A 92 -13.70 21.81 -24.30
C GLY A 92 -12.54 21.53 -23.33
N ILE A 93 -12.80 21.07 -22.11
CA ILE A 93 -11.77 20.67 -21.14
C ILE A 93 -11.47 19.18 -21.29
N LYS A 94 -10.18 18.86 -21.40
CA LYS A 94 -9.67 17.49 -21.42
C LYS A 94 -9.23 17.09 -20.02
N VAL A 95 -9.79 16.00 -19.51
CA VAL A 95 -9.42 15.41 -18.22
C VAL A 95 -8.92 13.99 -18.47
N THR A 96 -7.79 13.63 -17.87
CA THR A 96 -7.29 12.27 -17.88
C THR A 96 -7.96 11.48 -16.76
N ALA A 97 -8.58 10.37 -17.11
CA ALA A 97 -9.17 9.40 -16.20
C ALA A 97 -8.41 8.08 -16.28
N PHE A 98 -8.41 7.32 -15.19
CA PHE A 98 -7.75 6.03 -15.04
C PHE A 98 -8.82 4.96 -14.78
N PRO A 99 -9.25 4.20 -15.80
CA PRO A 99 -10.18 3.10 -15.62
C PRO A 99 -9.59 1.97 -14.77
N ALA A 100 -10.42 1.41 -13.89
CA ALA A 100 -10.04 0.29 -13.05
C ALA A 100 -11.20 -0.67 -12.80
N LEU A 101 -10.84 -1.93 -12.55
CA LEU A 101 -11.79 -2.95 -12.10
C LEU A 101 -11.95 -2.81 -10.59
N VAL A 102 -13.18 -2.80 -10.09
CA VAL A 102 -13.50 -2.67 -8.67
C VAL A 102 -14.20 -3.93 -8.21
N SER A 103 -13.66 -4.56 -7.17
CA SER A 103 -14.25 -5.76 -6.58
C SER A 103 -15.47 -5.43 -5.71
N HIS A 104 -16.52 -6.25 -5.83
CA HIS A 104 -17.71 -6.27 -4.97
C HIS A 104 -17.92 -7.67 -4.35
N GLY A 105 -16.84 -8.43 -4.17
CA GLY A 105 -16.87 -9.81 -3.69
C GLY A 105 -17.04 -10.80 -4.84
N GLU A 106 -18.29 -11.11 -5.21
CA GLU A 106 -18.60 -12.10 -6.26
C GLU A 106 -18.75 -11.51 -7.67
N THR A 107 -18.68 -10.18 -7.77
CA THR A 107 -18.74 -9.47 -9.06
C THR A 107 -17.71 -8.35 -9.07
N VAL A 108 -17.43 -7.83 -10.25
CA VAL A 108 -16.64 -6.62 -10.44
C VAL A 108 -17.41 -5.56 -11.22
N SER A 109 -16.93 -4.32 -11.15
CA SER A 109 -17.40 -3.22 -11.99
C SER A 109 -16.21 -2.49 -12.61
N VAL A 110 -16.40 -1.83 -13.74
CA VAL A 110 -15.44 -0.84 -14.24
C VAL A 110 -15.81 0.52 -13.63
N LYS A 111 -14.83 1.23 -13.07
CA LYS A 111 -14.98 2.62 -12.60
C LYS A 111 -13.82 3.48 -13.07
N MET A 112 -14.10 4.77 -13.19
CA MET A 112 -13.10 5.79 -13.51
C MET A 112 -12.54 6.41 -12.23
N PHE A 113 -11.23 6.62 -12.20
CA PHE A 113 -10.51 7.28 -11.12
C PHE A 113 -9.72 8.48 -11.69
N ASP A 114 -9.44 9.46 -10.85
CA ASP A 114 -8.62 10.64 -11.16
C ASP A 114 -7.16 10.49 -10.67
N ASP A 115 -6.92 9.61 -9.70
CA ASP A 115 -5.58 9.26 -9.22
C ASP A 115 -5.08 7.92 -9.79
N ARG A 116 -3.94 7.95 -10.50
CA ARG A 116 -3.36 6.77 -11.15
C ARG A 116 -2.99 5.65 -10.17
N ALA A 117 -2.42 6.00 -9.02
CA ALA A 117 -1.95 4.99 -8.05
C ALA A 117 -3.14 4.25 -7.41
N THR A 118 -4.19 5.01 -7.08
CA THR A 118 -5.47 4.50 -6.59
C THR A 118 -6.15 3.60 -7.61
N ALA A 119 -6.20 4.03 -8.87
CA ALA A 119 -6.74 3.23 -9.97
C ALA A 119 -5.98 1.91 -10.14
N LEU A 120 -4.64 1.96 -10.11
CA LEU A 120 -3.80 0.77 -10.28
C LEU A 120 -4.02 -0.26 -9.17
N GLU A 121 -3.99 0.18 -7.92
CA GLU A 121 -4.21 -0.70 -6.76
C GLU A 121 -5.64 -1.26 -6.75
N THR A 122 -6.62 -0.42 -7.06
CA THR A 122 -8.02 -0.87 -7.17
C THR A 122 -8.17 -1.90 -8.29
N HIS A 123 -7.61 -1.61 -9.47
CA HIS A 123 -7.63 -2.50 -10.61
C HIS A 123 -6.99 -3.85 -10.28
N ARG A 124 -5.84 -3.87 -9.59
CA ARG A 124 -5.20 -5.10 -9.10
C ARG A 124 -6.16 -5.95 -8.27
N LYS A 125 -6.83 -5.34 -7.28
CA LYS A 125 -7.85 -6.02 -6.45
C LYS A 125 -9.05 -6.50 -7.28
N GLY A 126 -9.47 -5.74 -8.29
CA GLY A 126 -10.50 -6.13 -9.25
C GLY A 126 -10.11 -7.33 -10.11
N VAL A 127 -8.87 -7.36 -10.62
CA VAL A 127 -8.34 -8.50 -11.37
C VAL A 127 -8.27 -9.74 -10.48
N ILE A 128 -7.80 -9.62 -9.23
CA ILE A 128 -7.81 -10.73 -8.25
C ILE A 128 -9.22 -11.28 -8.06
N ALA A 129 -10.25 -10.43 -7.96
CA ALA A 129 -11.64 -10.86 -7.84
C ALA A 129 -12.12 -11.62 -9.09
N LEU A 130 -11.80 -11.16 -10.31
CA LEU A 130 -12.10 -11.89 -11.55
C LEU A 130 -11.36 -13.22 -11.66
N LEU A 131 -10.09 -13.27 -11.27
CA LEU A 131 -9.31 -14.51 -11.18
C LEU A 131 -9.98 -15.50 -10.23
N ARG A 132 -10.44 -15.03 -9.07
CA ARG A 132 -11.14 -15.84 -8.06
C ARG A 132 -12.44 -16.44 -8.60
N ILE A 133 -13.22 -15.67 -9.37
CA ILE A 133 -14.44 -16.14 -10.03
C ILE A 133 -14.10 -17.22 -11.08
N SER A 134 -13.10 -16.94 -11.92
CA SER A 134 -12.67 -17.82 -13.02
C SER A 134 -12.04 -19.13 -12.52
N LEU A 135 -11.39 -19.10 -11.35
CA LEU A 135 -10.71 -20.23 -10.72
C LEU A 135 -11.48 -20.80 -9.52
N SER A 136 -12.81 -20.66 -9.51
CA SER A 136 -13.64 -21.03 -8.35
C SER A 136 -13.48 -22.50 -7.92
N LYS A 137 -13.22 -23.43 -8.87
CA LYS A 137 -12.96 -24.85 -8.58
C LYS A 137 -11.62 -25.04 -7.88
N GLU A 138 -10.58 -24.39 -8.39
CA GLU A 138 -9.23 -24.41 -7.84
C GLU A 138 -9.20 -23.75 -6.45
N MET A 139 -9.92 -22.65 -6.25
CA MET A 139 -10.03 -21.99 -4.93
C MET A 139 -10.67 -22.92 -3.90
N LYS A 140 -11.75 -23.62 -4.26
CA LYS A 140 -12.38 -24.64 -3.38
C LYS A 140 -11.43 -25.80 -3.07
N TYR A 141 -10.59 -26.18 -4.03
CA TYR A 141 -9.57 -27.21 -3.81
C TYR A 141 -8.49 -26.72 -2.83
N LEU A 142 -7.90 -25.54 -3.06
CA LEU A 142 -6.88 -24.97 -2.19
C LEU A 142 -7.40 -24.81 -0.76
N GLN A 143 -8.61 -24.27 -0.59
CA GLN A 143 -9.24 -24.08 0.72
C GLN A 143 -9.22 -25.34 1.61
N LYS A 144 -9.27 -26.54 1.01
CA LYS A 144 -9.29 -27.83 1.71
C LYS A 144 -7.92 -28.49 1.87
N ASN A 145 -6.97 -28.16 0.99
CA ASN A 145 -5.73 -28.93 0.80
C ASN A 145 -4.44 -28.16 1.14
N LEU A 146 -4.52 -26.88 1.49
CA LEU A 146 -3.33 -26.10 1.85
C LEU A 146 -2.62 -26.69 3.09
N PRO A 147 -1.29 -26.88 3.02
CA PRO A 147 -0.52 -27.38 4.15
C PRO A 147 -0.51 -26.36 5.29
N LYS A 148 -0.43 -26.85 6.53
CA LYS A 148 -0.32 -26.01 7.75
C LYS A 148 -1.45 -25.01 8.00
N VAL A 149 -2.48 -24.98 7.15
CA VAL A 149 -3.58 -24.03 7.26
C VAL A 149 -4.35 -24.20 8.57
N ARG A 150 -4.56 -25.44 9.03
CA ARG A 150 -5.27 -25.72 10.29
C ARG A 150 -4.52 -25.17 11.49
N GLU A 151 -3.21 -25.40 11.56
CA GLU A 151 -2.35 -24.87 12.61
C GLU A 151 -2.33 -23.34 12.58
N SER A 152 -2.21 -22.72 11.40
CA SER A 152 -2.27 -21.27 11.21
C SER A 152 -3.60 -20.68 11.71
N LEU A 153 -4.73 -21.31 11.38
CA LEU A 153 -6.07 -20.89 11.83
C LEU A 153 -6.23 -20.97 13.36
N LEU A 154 -5.60 -21.93 14.03
CA LEU A 154 -5.60 -22.02 15.49
C LEU A 154 -4.79 -20.89 16.14
N ILE A 155 -3.65 -20.52 15.55
CA ILE A 155 -2.83 -19.39 16.03
C ILE A 155 -3.60 -18.07 15.87
N PHE A 156 -4.29 -17.89 14.75
CA PHE A 156 -5.01 -16.66 14.41
C PHE A 156 -6.36 -16.50 15.13
N ALA A 157 -6.95 -17.57 15.66
CA ALA A 157 -8.29 -17.55 16.27
C ALA A 157 -8.53 -16.46 17.33
N PRO A 158 -7.56 -16.05 18.18
CA PRO A 158 -7.73 -14.94 19.12
C PRO A 158 -7.72 -13.54 18.48
N ILE A 159 -7.33 -13.44 17.20
CA ILE A 159 -7.11 -12.18 16.47
C ILE A 159 -8.28 -11.88 15.54
N GLY A 160 -8.82 -12.91 14.87
CA GLY A 160 -9.91 -12.74 13.93
C GLY A 160 -10.57 -14.03 13.48
N LYS A 161 -11.57 -13.89 12.61
CA LYS A 161 -12.33 -15.02 12.05
C LYS A 161 -11.47 -15.84 11.10
N LYS A 162 -11.67 -17.16 11.12
CA LYS A 162 -10.92 -18.14 10.32
C LYS A 162 -11.13 -17.92 8.82
N GLU A 163 -12.36 -17.57 8.44
CA GLU A 163 -12.78 -17.33 7.07
C GLU A 163 -12.04 -16.13 6.48
N LEU A 164 -11.88 -15.06 7.26
CA LEU A 164 -11.15 -13.86 6.83
C LEU A 164 -9.68 -14.16 6.54
N LEU A 165 -8.99 -14.94 7.40
CA LEU A 165 -7.59 -15.31 7.15
C LEU A 165 -7.45 -16.15 5.88
N LEU A 166 -8.38 -17.07 5.67
CA LEU A 166 -8.34 -17.99 4.54
C LEU A 166 -8.64 -17.27 3.23
N ASP A 167 -9.63 -16.38 3.22
CA ASP A 167 -9.95 -15.55 2.06
C ASP A 167 -8.78 -14.61 1.70
N ASP A 168 -8.14 -14.02 2.71
CA ASP A 168 -6.98 -13.16 2.57
C ASP A 168 -5.77 -13.92 1.99
N LEU A 169 -5.49 -15.13 2.50
CA LEU A 169 -4.46 -16.01 1.94
C LEU A 169 -4.75 -16.37 0.47
N LEU A 170 -5.99 -16.73 0.13
CA LEU A 170 -6.34 -17.10 -1.24
C LEU A 170 -6.19 -15.91 -2.21
N ASN A 171 -6.58 -14.70 -1.79
CA ASN A 171 -6.38 -13.50 -2.59
C ASN A 171 -4.88 -13.21 -2.80
N ALA A 172 -4.07 -13.34 -1.75
CA ALA A 172 -2.62 -13.15 -1.85
C ALA A 172 -1.93 -14.21 -2.73
N VAL A 173 -2.43 -15.45 -2.73
CA VAL A 173 -1.99 -16.50 -3.66
C VAL A 173 -2.29 -16.11 -5.10
N LEU A 174 -3.49 -15.60 -5.38
CA LEU A 174 -3.84 -15.14 -6.73
C LEU A 174 -2.94 -13.97 -7.17
N ASP A 175 -2.70 -13.01 -6.28
CA ASP A 175 -1.76 -11.92 -6.55
C ASP A 175 -0.36 -12.45 -6.88
N LYS A 176 0.18 -13.34 -6.03
CA LYS A 176 1.51 -13.93 -6.19
C LYS A 176 1.67 -14.70 -7.50
N VAL A 177 0.68 -15.51 -7.86
CA VAL A 177 0.76 -16.43 -9.00
C VAL A 177 0.56 -15.68 -10.31
N PHE A 178 -0.38 -14.74 -10.36
CA PHE A 178 -0.85 -14.18 -11.62
C PHE A 178 -0.35 -12.76 -11.89
N LEU A 179 -0.01 -11.97 -10.85
CA LEU A 179 0.23 -10.53 -11.00
C LEU A 179 1.60 -10.06 -10.47
N ASP A 180 2.21 -10.79 -9.53
CA ASP A 180 3.51 -10.42 -8.97
C ASP A 180 4.60 -10.39 -10.05
N GLY A 181 5.31 -9.26 -10.13
CA GLY A 181 6.36 -9.01 -11.13
C GLY A 181 5.86 -8.91 -12.58
N GLN A 182 4.56 -8.78 -12.82
CA GLN A 182 3.95 -8.70 -14.14
C GLN A 182 3.09 -7.44 -14.28
N ASP A 183 2.90 -6.98 -15.52
CA ASP A 183 1.94 -5.90 -15.80
C ASP A 183 0.51 -6.42 -15.59
N LEU A 184 -0.37 -5.55 -15.06
CA LEU A 184 -1.78 -5.91 -14.86
C LEU A 184 -2.48 -6.03 -16.21
N PRO A 185 -3.26 -7.09 -16.46
CA PRO A 185 -4.05 -7.22 -17.68
C PRO A 185 -4.95 -6.01 -17.90
N ARG A 186 -4.99 -5.47 -19.11
CA ARG A 186 -5.84 -4.36 -19.55
C ARG A 186 -6.81 -4.78 -20.64
N THR A 187 -6.56 -5.90 -21.31
CA THR A 187 -7.49 -6.53 -22.26
C THR A 187 -7.94 -7.92 -21.83
N LYS A 188 -9.01 -8.39 -22.48
CA LYS A 188 -9.50 -9.76 -22.28
C LYS A 188 -8.43 -10.80 -22.64
N GLU A 189 -7.74 -10.59 -23.74
CA GLU A 189 -6.69 -11.50 -24.24
C GLU A 189 -5.53 -11.57 -23.26
N GLU A 190 -5.09 -10.44 -22.70
CA GLU A 190 -4.03 -10.40 -21.68
C GLU A 190 -4.43 -11.16 -20.41
N PHE A 191 -5.69 -11.03 -19.98
CA PHE A 191 -6.22 -11.76 -18.83
C PHE A 191 -6.24 -13.27 -19.08
N GLU A 192 -6.72 -13.71 -20.25
CA GLU A 192 -6.77 -15.12 -20.64
C GLU A 192 -5.36 -15.72 -20.78
N GLN A 193 -4.40 -14.97 -21.35
CA GLN A 193 -3.00 -15.38 -21.45
C GLN A 193 -2.36 -15.53 -20.07
N THR A 194 -2.62 -14.59 -19.15
CA THR A 194 -2.14 -14.61 -17.77
C THR A 194 -2.64 -15.85 -17.04
N LEU A 195 -3.93 -16.18 -17.21
CA LEU A 195 -4.52 -17.41 -16.67
C LEU A 195 -3.83 -18.66 -17.24
N LEU A 196 -3.72 -18.77 -18.56
CA LEU A 196 -3.17 -19.96 -19.22
C LEU A 196 -1.71 -20.21 -18.81
N LYS A 197 -0.90 -19.16 -18.79
CA LYS A 197 0.54 -19.23 -18.51
C LYS A 197 0.83 -19.62 -17.06
N ASN A 198 0.11 -19.04 -16.10
CA ASN A 198 0.47 -19.13 -14.68
C ASN A 198 -0.33 -20.19 -13.90
N LYS A 199 -1.50 -20.62 -14.40
CA LYS A 199 -2.33 -21.64 -13.74
C LYS A 199 -1.59 -22.94 -13.37
N PRO A 200 -0.67 -23.49 -14.17
CA PRO A 200 0.09 -24.69 -13.80
C PRO A 200 0.89 -24.56 -12.49
N GLN A 201 1.28 -23.35 -12.11
CA GLN A 201 2.08 -23.07 -10.91
C GLN A 201 1.23 -22.84 -9.65
N LEU A 202 -0.10 -22.69 -9.82
CA LEU A 202 -1.02 -22.27 -8.76
C LEU A 202 -0.89 -23.11 -7.49
N VAL A 203 -0.92 -24.44 -7.62
CA VAL A 203 -0.89 -25.33 -6.44
C VAL A 203 0.45 -25.28 -5.72
N SER A 204 1.57 -25.24 -6.44
CA SER A 204 2.91 -25.20 -5.83
C SER A 204 3.10 -23.92 -5.03
N LEU A 205 2.86 -22.77 -5.66
CA LEU A 205 3.03 -21.47 -5.01
C LEU A 205 2.04 -21.26 -3.88
N ALA A 206 0.81 -21.77 -4.00
CA ALA A 206 -0.16 -21.73 -2.89
C ALA A 206 0.34 -22.51 -1.66
N ASN A 207 0.94 -23.68 -1.86
CA ASN A 207 1.52 -24.48 -0.78
C ASN A 207 2.69 -23.76 -0.12
N GLU A 208 3.58 -23.14 -0.91
CA GLU A 208 4.70 -22.34 -0.40
C GLU A 208 4.22 -21.17 0.45
N MET A 209 3.22 -20.41 -0.03
CA MET A 209 2.64 -19.30 0.73
C MET A 209 1.94 -19.75 2.01
N ALA A 210 1.27 -20.91 2.02
CA ALA A 210 0.66 -21.44 3.24
C ALA A 210 1.70 -21.85 4.29
N ILE A 211 2.84 -22.42 3.86
CA ILE A 211 3.97 -22.71 4.74
C ILE A 211 4.57 -21.40 5.28
N GLN A 212 4.76 -20.41 4.42
CA GLN A 212 5.27 -19.09 4.81
C GLN A 212 4.35 -18.40 5.82
N LEU A 213 3.03 -18.42 5.58
CA LEU A 213 2.03 -17.90 6.54
C LEU A 213 2.15 -18.60 7.90
N HIS A 214 2.33 -19.93 7.90
CA HIS A 214 2.51 -20.67 9.14
C HIS A 214 3.79 -20.26 9.89
N GLN A 215 4.89 -20.01 9.17
CA GLN A 215 6.12 -19.49 9.78
C GLN A 215 5.92 -18.09 10.37
N VAL A 216 5.26 -17.19 9.64
CA VAL A 216 4.90 -15.84 10.11
C VAL A 216 4.08 -15.90 11.39
N LEU A 217 2.99 -16.66 11.40
CA LEU A 217 2.10 -16.79 12.56
C LEU A 217 2.77 -17.51 13.72
N SER A 218 3.65 -18.48 13.45
CA SER A 218 4.42 -19.15 14.51
C SER A 218 5.40 -18.19 15.19
N SER A 219 6.08 -17.32 14.42
CA SER A 219 6.95 -16.28 14.97
C SER A 219 6.16 -15.25 15.80
N TYR A 220 5.00 -14.81 15.30
CA TYR A 220 4.06 -14.00 16.08
C TYR A 220 3.66 -14.71 17.39
N GLN A 221 3.31 -15.99 17.34
CA GLN A 221 2.86 -16.74 18.51
C GLN A 221 3.95 -16.84 19.59
N LYS A 222 5.22 -16.97 19.20
CA LYS A 222 6.36 -16.97 20.14
C LYS A 222 6.42 -15.68 20.92
N VAL A 223 6.40 -14.54 20.23
CA VAL A 223 6.38 -13.21 20.87
C VAL A 223 5.14 -13.05 21.75
N ALA A 224 3.96 -13.36 21.22
CA ALA A 224 2.71 -13.23 21.96
C ALA A 224 2.69 -14.10 23.23
N LYS A 225 3.31 -15.28 23.22
CA LYS A 225 3.48 -16.14 24.40
C LYS A 225 4.43 -15.52 25.43
N GLN A 226 5.56 -14.96 25.00
CA GLN A 226 6.52 -14.28 25.88
C GLN A 226 5.90 -13.04 26.56
N MET A 227 4.93 -12.41 25.90
CA MET A 227 4.21 -11.25 26.46
C MET A 227 3.05 -11.61 27.40
N LYS A 228 2.74 -12.90 27.62
CA LYS A 228 1.67 -13.30 28.55
C LYS A 228 2.14 -13.24 30.01
N GLY A 229 1.20 -12.93 30.90
CA GLY A 229 1.42 -12.94 32.34
C GLY A 229 1.41 -11.55 32.96
N SER A 230 1.66 -11.50 34.27
CA SER A 230 1.79 -10.24 35.00
C SER A 230 3.14 -9.60 34.71
N ILE A 231 3.16 -8.28 34.54
CA ILE A 231 4.37 -7.50 34.31
C ILE A 231 4.57 -6.47 35.42
N PRO A 232 5.82 -6.15 35.81
CA PRO A 232 6.13 -5.01 36.67
C PRO A 232 5.57 -3.70 36.10
N LEU A 233 4.99 -2.86 36.97
CA LEU A 233 4.41 -1.56 36.59
C LEU A 233 5.35 -0.68 35.72
N PRO A 234 6.67 -0.61 35.98
CA PRO A 234 7.58 0.18 35.14
C PRO A 234 7.65 -0.28 33.67
N TRP A 235 7.32 -1.55 33.36
CA TRP A 235 7.40 -2.11 32.01
C TRP A 235 6.16 -1.83 31.16
N THR A 236 5.09 -1.31 31.76
CA THR A 236 3.78 -1.12 31.11
C THR A 236 3.88 -0.35 29.80
N ARG A 237 4.71 0.70 29.73
CA ARG A 237 4.85 1.52 28.52
C ARG A 237 5.47 0.75 27.37
N VAL A 238 6.55 0.02 27.62
CA VAL A 238 7.22 -0.82 26.59
C VAL A 238 6.28 -1.93 26.11
N TYR A 239 5.58 -2.60 27.03
CA TYR A 239 4.59 -3.63 26.67
C TYR A 239 3.41 -3.07 25.89
N GLY A 240 2.97 -1.85 26.20
CA GLY A 240 1.95 -1.14 25.44
C GLY A 240 2.36 -0.91 23.98
N ASP A 241 3.55 -0.37 23.76
CA ASP A 241 4.13 -0.17 22.42
C ASP A 241 4.30 -1.49 21.65
N LEU A 242 4.82 -2.54 22.32
CA LEU A 242 4.95 -3.87 21.71
C LEU A 242 3.60 -4.47 21.31
N LYS A 243 2.58 -4.36 22.17
CA LYS A 243 1.23 -4.83 21.86
C LYS A 243 0.65 -4.07 20.67
N GLN A 244 0.89 -2.76 20.61
CA GLN A 244 0.47 -1.93 19.49
C GLN A 244 1.18 -2.37 18.19
N GLN A 245 2.50 -2.54 18.22
CA GLN A 245 3.29 -3.00 17.06
C GLN A 245 2.81 -4.38 16.57
N LEU A 246 2.56 -5.34 17.47
CA LEU A 246 2.02 -6.65 17.10
C LEU A 246 0.66 -6.55 16.40
N GLY A 247 -0.24 -5.69 16.90
CA GLY A 247 -1.54 -5.45 16.28
C GLY A 247 -1.47 -4.72 14.92
N GLN A 248 -0.34 -4.10 14.60
CA GLN A 248 -0.09 -3.47 13.31
C GLN A 248 0.57 -4.42 12.30
N LEU A 249 1.11 -5.54 12.76
CA LEU A 249 1.75 -6.56 11.92
C LEU A 249 0.80 -7.72 11.63
N ILE A 250 -0.02 -8.13 12.59
CA ILE A 250 -1.02 -9.21 12.45
C ILE A 250 -2.39 -8.70 12.87
N TYR A 251 -3.28 -8.58 11.89
CA TYR A 251 -4.68 -8.16 12.02
C TYR A 251 -5.52 -8.81 10.91
N PRO A 252 -6.86 -8.82 10.96
CA PRO A 252 -7.67 -9.34 9.86
C PRO A 252 -7.42 -8.55 8.56
N GLY A 253 -6.93 -9.22 7.50
CA GLY A 253 -6.58 -8.60 6.21
C GLY A 253 -5.07 -8.36 6.00
N PHE A 254 -4.23 -8.69 6.98
CA PHE A 254 -2.81 -8.36 6.92
C PHE A 254 -2.03 -9.01 5.78
N ILE A 255 -2.49 -10.13 5.19
CA ILE A 255 -1.77 -10.82 4.12
C ILE A 255 -1.88 -10.01 2.84
N GLY A 256 -3.10 -9.60 2.45
CA GLY A 256 -3.35 -8.79 1.26
C GLY A 256 -2.88 -7.34 1.40
N ASP A 257 -2.92 -6.78 2.61
CA ASP A 257 -2.44 -5.40 2.86
C ASP A 257 -0.91 -5.31 3.00
N THR A 258 -0.22 -6.45 3.08
CA THR A 258 1.25 -6.52 3.17
C THR A 258 1.83 -6.92 1.81
N PRO A 259 2.63 -6.05 1.15
CA PRO A 259 3.31 -6.44 -0.07
C PRO A 259 4.14 -7.71 0.14
N LEU A 260 4.13 -8.61 -0.85
CA LEU A 260 4.72 -9.94 -0.76
C LEU A 260 6.18 -9.93 -0.29
N PHE A 261 6.95 -8.92 -0.73
CA PHE A 261 8.32 -8.69 -0.25
C PHE A 261 8.38 -8.53 1.28
N TRP A 262 7.55 -7.65 1.85
CA TRP A 262 7.50 -7.39 3.29
C TRP A 262 6.86 -8.53 4.09
N PHE A 263 5.93 -9.28 3.48
CA PHE A 263 5.34 -10.47 4.10
C PHE A 263 6.43 -11.50 4.49
N GLY A 264 7.42 -11.69 3.61
CA GLY A 264 8.62 -12.50 3.89
C GLY A 264 9.52 -11.98 5.00
N GLN A 265 9.40 -10.70 5.35
CA GLN A 265 10.21 -10.04 6.38
C GLN A 265 9.57 -10.05 7.77
N LEU A 266 8.27 -10.38 7.88
CA LEU A 266 7.55 -10.44 9.15
C LEU A 266 8.27 -11.31 10.21
N PRO A 267 8.82 -12.50 9.89
CA PRO A 267 9.59 -13.29 10.87
C PRO A 267 10.80 -12.53 11.43
N ARG A 268 11.48 -11.71 10.62
CA ARG A 268 12.62 -10.89 11.06
C ARG A 268 12.16 -9.79 12.02
N TYR A 269 11.02 -9.15 11.75
CA TYR A 269 10.47 -8.14 12.66
C TYR A 269 10.05 -8.74 14.01
N PHE A 270 9.42 -9.93 14.01
CA PHE A 270 9.16 -10.65 15.26
C PHE A 270 10.45 -11.01 15.98
N LYS A 271 11.52 -11.38 15.25
CA LYS A 271 12.82 -11.61 15.89
C LYS A 271 13.40 -10.35 16.54
N GLY A 272 13.22 -9.19 15.91
CA GLY A 272 13.56 -7.89 16.52
C GLY A 272 12.80 -7.62 17.80
N ILE A 273 11.50 -7.97 17.84
CA ILE A 273 10.68 -7.85 19.04
C ILE A 273 11.14 -8.81 20.14
N GLU A 274 11.48 -10.06 19.82
CA GLU A 274 12.05 -11.02 20.79
C GLU A 274 13.33 -10.45 21.43
N VAL A 275 14.28 -9.97 20.62
CA VAL A 275 15.53 -9.40 21.12
C VAL A 275 15.28 -8.20 22.04
N ARG A 276 14.31 -7.35 21.70
CA ARG A 276 13.91 -6.22 22.55
C ARG A 276 13.33 -6.69 23.87
N LEU A 277 12.42 -7.67 23.84
CA LEU A 277 11.81 -8.27 25.05
C LEU A 277 12.85 -8.85 26.02
N ASP A 278 13.96 -9.37 25.49
CA ASP A 278 15.04 -9.95 26.30
C ASP A 278 15.97 -8.90 26.96
N ARG A 279 15.95 -7.64 26.50
CA ARG A 279 17.00 -6.66 26.84
C ARG A 279 16.50 -5.34 27.40
N PHE A 280 15.26 -4.94 27.13
CA PHE A 280 14.75 -3.60 27.47
C PHE A 280 14.84 -3.30 28.99
N GLN A 281 14.79 -4.34 29.83
CA GLN A 281 14.81 -4.23 31.30
C GLN A 281 16.08 -3.53 31.81
N ASN A 282 17.21 -3.72 31.14
CA ASN A 282 18.49 -3.16 31.53
C ASN A 282 18.63 -1.66 31.20
N HIS A 283 17.75 -1.13 30.34
CA HIS A 283 17.85 0.22 29.78
C HIS A 283 16.50 0.93 29.71
N LEU A 284 15.63 0.72 30.70
CA LEU A 284 14.22 1.14 30.67
C LEU A 284 14.00 2.64 30.39
N ASN A 285 14.82 3.54 30.94
CA ASN A 285 14.70 4.98 30.68
C ASN A 285 15.01 5.33 29.22
N LYS A 286 16.04 4.71 28.64
CA LYS A 286 16.41 4.88 27.22
C LYS A 286 15.32 4.29 26.31
N GLU A 287 14.79 3.13 26.68
CA GLU A 287 13.66 2.49 25.98
C GLU A 287 12.42 3.39 25.94
N ASN A 288 12.02 3.98 27.07
CA ASN A 288 10.87 4.89 27.11
C ASN A 288 11.06 6.13 26.22
N ALA A 289 12.28 6.65 26.12
CA ALA A 289 12.58 7.77 25.20
C ALA A 289 12.43 7.34 23.72
N LEU A 290 12.91 6.16 23.35
CA LEU A 290 12.76 5.61 22.00
C LEU A 290 11.29 5.27 21.68
N VAL A 291 10.54 4.74 22.64
CA VAL A 291 9.09 4.50 22.51
C VAL A 291 8.36 5.80 22.18
N THR A 292 8.70 6.91 22.86
CA THR A 292 8.09 8.22 22.60
C THR A 292 8.30 8.66 21.15
N GLN A 293 9.50 8.42 20.59
CA GLN A 293 9.79 8.72 19.18
C GLN A 293 8.92 7.86 18.24
N CYS A 294 8.84 6.55 18.49
CA CYS A 294 8.01 5.64 17.70
C CYS A 294 6.51 5.98 17.76
N GLU A 295 6.00 6.33 18.94
CA GLU A 295 4.60 6.76 19.14
C GLU A 295 4.27 8.01 18.31
N GLN A 296 5.17 9.00 18.29
CA GLN A 296 4.96 10.21 17.50
C GLN A 296 4.97 9.93 15.99
N LEU A 297 5.91 9.10 15.51
CA LEU A 297 5.97 8.68 14.11
C LEU A 297 4.70 7.91 13.72
N TRP A 298 4.21 7.03 14.60
CA TRP A 298 3.00 6.25 14.36
C TRP A 298 1.74 7.11 14.37
N LYS A 299 1.65 8.07 15.30
CA LYS A 299 0.52 9.01 15.35
C LYS A 299 0.39 9.78 14.03
N ASN A 300 1.50 10.30 13.51
CA ASN A 300 1.52 11.01 12.23
C ASN A 300 1.07 10.08 11.09
N TYR A 301 1.65 8.87 11.02
CA TYR A 301 1.28 7.85 10.03
C TYR A 301 -0.22 7.52 10.08
N ALA A 302 -0.77 7.23 11.26
CA ALA A 302 -2.15 6.82 11.43
C ALA A 302 -3.13 7.93 11.05
N GLN A 303 -2.81 9.20 11.36
CA GLN A 303 -3.61 10.35 10.92
C GLN A 303 -3.62 10.46 9.39
N GLN A 304 -2.45 10.35 8.75
CA GLN A 304 -2.36 10.45 7.29
C GLN A 304 -3.03 9.26 6.59
N LYS A 305 -2.84 8.05 7.11
CA LYS A 305 -3.48 6.82 6.60
C LYS A 305 -4.99 6.91 6.70
N LYS A 306 -5.53 7.44 7.81
CA LYS A 306 -6.96 7.69 7.93
C LYS A 306 -7.47 8.68 6.88
N ALA A 307 -6.76 9.80 6.66
CA ALA A 307 -7.14 10.76 5.64
C ALA A 307 -7.12 10.16 4.22
N HIS A 308 -6.16 9.26 3.94
CA HIS A 308 -6.10 8.48 2.69
C HIS A 308 -7.28 7.53 2.57
N ASP A 309 -7.60 6.78 3.62
CA ASP A 309 -8.72 5.84 3.62
C ASP A 309 -10.07 6.55 3.45
N ASP A 310 -10.27 7.68 4.14
CA ASP A 310 -11.50 8.48 4.07
C ASP A 310 -11.74 9.03 2.64
N LYS A 311 -10.67 9.31 1.89
CA LYS A 311 -10.72 9.73 0.47
C LYS A 311 -10.48 8.59 -0.53
N ASN A 312 -10.38 7.35 -0.07
CA ASN A 312 -10.05 6.17 -0.89
C ASN A 312 -8.77 6.33 -1.73
N VAL A 313 -7.77 7.07 -1.25
CA VAL A 313 -6.51 7.29 -1.97
C VAL A 313 -5.49 6.23 -1.60
N TYR A 314 -4.86 5.64 -2.61
CA TYR A 314 -3.68 4.80 -2.42
C TYR A 314 -2.40 5.60 -2.66
N ASP A 315 -1.48 5.53 -1.70
CA ASP A 315 -0.17 6.16 -1.79
C ASP A 315 0.96 5.15 -1.52
N PRO A 316 1.75 4.77 -2.56
CA PRO A 316 2.87 3.85 -2.38
C PRO A 316 3.96 4.43 -1.47
N GLU A 317 4.11 5.74 -1.38
CA GLU A 317 5.12 6.37 -0.51
C GLU A 317 4.72 6.30 0.97
N LEU A 318 3.41 6.35 1.27
CA LEU A 318 2.88 6.11 2.61
C LEU A 318 3.08 4.65 3.04
N LEU A 319 2.84 3.71 2.11
CA LEU A 319 3.10 2.29 2.34
C LEU A 319 4.60 2.01 2.56
N LYS A 320 5.48 2.64 1.78
CA LYS A 320 6.93 2.52 2.00
C LYS A 320 7.34 3.09 3.36
N TYR A 321 6.82 4.26 3.74
CA TYR A 321 7.06 4.85 5.05
C TYR A 321 6.64 3.90 6.19
N ARG A 322 5.47 3.27 6.08
CA ARG A 322 4.97 2.26 7.04
C ARG A 322 5.99 1.15 7.32
N TRP A 323 6.69 0.66 6.29
CA TRP A 323 7.67 -0.41 6.46
C TRP A 323 9.05 0.09 6.90
N LEU A 324 9.46 1.29 6.49
CA LEU A 324 10.65 1.94 7.04
C LEU A 324 10.52 2.17 8.56
N MET A 325 9.31 2.33 9.09
CA MET A 325 9.13 2.39 10.54
C MET A 325 9.50 1.07 11.24
N GLU A 326 9.25 -0.09 10.63
CA GLU A 326 9.68 -1.37 11.19
C GLU A 326 11.19 -1.56 11.10
N GLU A 327 11.81 -1.14 9.98
CA GLU A 327 13.27 -1.09 9.88
C GLU A 327 13.87 -0.18 10.95
N TYR A 328 13.26 0.99 11.20
CA TYR A 328 13.72 1.92 12.22
C TYR A 328 13.60 1.32 13.62
N ARG A 329 12.51 0.59 13.92
CA ARG A 329 12.38 -0.16 15.16
C ARG A 329 13.48 -1.22 15.31
N VAL A 330 13.80 -1.97 14.25
CA VAL A 330 14.93 -2.91 14.27
C VAL A 330 16.25 -2.19 14.52
N SER A 331 16.50 -1.04 13.89
CA SER A 331 17.76 -0.31 14.04
C SER A 331 18.00 0.26 15.44
N ILE A 332 16.95 0.67 16.15
CA ILE A 332 17.07 1.27 17.48
C ILE A 332 16.95 0.26 18.62
N PHE A 333 16.18 -0.83 18.45
CA PHE A 333 15.93 -1.81 19.52
C PHE A 333 16.69 -3.13 19.37
N ALA A 334 17.03 -3.53 18.13
CA ALA A 334 17.55 -4.87 17.85
C ALA A 334 18.63 -4.87 16.75
N GLN A 335 19.69 -4.09 16.94
CA GLN A 335 20.75 -3.87 15.94
C GLN A 335 21.39 -5.16 15.40
N ASN A 336 21.48 -6.22 16.22
CA ASN A 336 22.03 -7.51 15.84
C ASN A 336 21.13 -8.31 14.87
N VAL A 337 19.86 -7.92 14.69
CA VAL A 337 18.95 -8.53 13.72
C VAL A 337 19.21 -8.01 12.30
N GLY A 338 19.72 -6.79 12.17
CA GLY A 338 20.04 -6.16 10.89
C GLY A 338 18.83 -5.59 10.15
N THR A 339 19.04 -4.45 9.49
CA THR A 339 18.05 -3.78 8.64
C THR A 339 18.25 -4.13 7.17
N LEU A 340 17.18 -4.14 6.38
CA LEU A 340 17.28 -4.40 4.92
C LEU A 340 17.88 -3.22 4.16
N GLU A 341 17.65 -2.01 4.67
CA GLU A 341 18.25 -0.79 4.16
C GLU A 341 18.62 0.14 5.31
N PRO A 342 19.60 1.04 5.15
CA PRO A 342 19.95 1.93 6.24
C PRO A 342 18.79 2.90 6.50
N VAL A 343 18.44 3.06 7.78
CA VAL A 343 17.28 3.85 8.20
C VAL A 343 17.67 4.72 9.41
N SER A 344 17.12 5.93 9.43
CA SER A 344 17.27 6.87 10.53
C SER A 344 16.08 7.82 10.53
N GLU A 345 15.91 8.59 11.61
CA GLU A 345 14.86 9.61 11.70
C GLU A 345 14.91 10.59 10.52
N LYS A 346 16.12 11.04 10.13
CA LYS A 346 16.32 11.91 8.96
C LYS A 346 15.85 11.26 7.65
N ARG A 347 16.03 9.94 7.49
CA ARG A 347 15.56 9.21 6.29
C ARG A 347 14.05 9.04 6.31
N LEU A 348 13.46 8.75 7.46
CA LEU A 348 12.00 8.74 7.64
C LEU A 348 11.40 10.11 7.31
N GLN A 349 11.97 11.20 7.81
CA GLN A 349 11.52 12.56 7.49
C GLN A 349 11.59 12.85 5.99
N LYS A 350 12.65 12.42 5.30
CA LYS A 350 12.74 12.56 3.83
C LYS A 350 11.65 11.77 3.12
N GLN A 351 11.43 10.51 3.50
CA GLN A 351 10.36 9.68 2.95
C GLN A 351 8.98 10.32 3.20
N TRP A 352 8.76 10.90 4.38
CA TRP A 352 7.51 11.56 4.74
C TRP A 352 7.16 12.74 3.82
N GLN A 353 8.14 13.45 3.27
CA GLN A 353 7.88 14.54 2.33
C GLN A 353 7.40 14.08 0.95
N LEU A 354 7.58 12.80 0.62
CA LEU A 354 7.10 12.22 -0.65
C LEU A 354 5.62 11.78 -0.58
N ILE A 355 5.06 11.71 0.64
CA ILE A 355 3.68 11.27 0.87
C ILE A 355 2.70 12.35 0.40
N LYS A 356 1.66 11.93 -0.32
CA LYS A 356 0.53 12.78 -0.70
C LYS A 356 -0.17 13.29 0.56
N LYS A 357 -0.06 14.57 0.85
CA LYS A 357 -0.74 15.16 2.03
C LYS A 357 -2.20 15.38 1.70
N ILE A 358 -3.05 14.60 2.34
CA ILE A 358 -4.50 14.81 2.32
C ILE A 358 -4.86 15.57 3.59
N VAL A 359 -5.38 16.79 3.40
CA VAL A 359 -5.95 17.63 4.44
C VAL A 359 -7.41 17.25 4.66
#